data_AF-A0A9D9GZP1-F1
#
_entry.id   AF-A0A9D9GZP1-F1
#
_cell.length_a   1.000
_cell.length_b   1.000
_cell.length_c   1.000
_cell.angle_alpha   90.00
_cell.angle_beta   90.00
_cell.angle_gamma   90.00
#
_symmetry.space_group_name_H-M   'P 1'
#
loop_
_entity.id
_entity.type
_entity.pdbx_description
1 polymer ?
#
loop_
_entity_poly.entity_id
_entity_poly.type
_entity_poly.pdbx_seq_one_letter_code
_entity_poly.pdbx_strand_id
1 'polypeptide(L)'
;MNYKEAKDKLLASDIKGCLQFFKNNGYILEAAYCELLNDNIDNALSLFLTLKDEDTRAEWGAFLCKLISGNADKYPTYLQLRNFLEIDLDILIKHFKGDYVQNIIKYADWMCRINPEVHKFIGRVLINNGIDEYGRMYLTAAKDYFFQDPELHYLLAVEFLKEKDFKAAVDSLNNCLKVLPGYFPAINMLRNLKPDC
;
A
#
# COMPACT_ATOMS: atom_id res chain seq x y z
N MET A 1 -20.91 2.58 20.54
CA MET A 1 -19.84 2.82 19.56
C MET A 1 -20.27 3.96 18.66
N ASN A 2 -19.42 4.94 18.43
CA ASN A 2 -19.64 5.99 17.41
C ASN A 2 -18.85 5.67 16.12
N TYR A 3 -19.04 6.46 15.06
CA TYR A 3 -18.38 6.23 13.76
C TYR A 3 -16.85 6.24 13.87
N LYS A 4 -16.27 7.20 14.61
CA LYS A 4 -14.82 7.31 14.78
C LYS A 4 -14.27 6.07 15.48
N GLU A 5 -14.88 5.66 16.58
CA GLU A 5 -14.51 4.45 17.31
C GLU A 5 -14.60 3.20 16.43
N ALA A 6 -15.66 3.05 15.64
CA ALA A 6 -15.85 1.91 14.73
C ALA A 6 -14.78 1.88 13.63
N LYS A 7 -14.43 3.05 13.10
CA LYS A 7 -13.40 3.20 12.06
C LYS A 7 -12.00 2.91 12.62
N ASP A 8 -11.68 3.45 13.80
CA ASP A 8 -10.39 3.20 14.44
C ASP A 8 -10.22 1.70 14.74
N LYS A 9 -11.29 1.04 15.20
CA LYS A 9 -11.37 -0.42 15.39
C LYS A 9 -11.14 -1.21 14.09
N LEU A 10 -11.84 -0.84 13.02
CA LEU A 10 -11.65 -1.44 11.69
C LEU A 10 -10.19 -1.35 11.23
N LEU A 11 -9.53 -0.22 11.43
CA LEU A 11 -8.13 0.00 11.05
C LEU A 11 -7.11 -0.66 11.98
N ALA A 12 -7.51 -1.01 13.21
CA ALA A 12 -6.65 -1.57 14.26
C ALA A 12 -6.82 -3.09 14.47
N SER A 13 -7.29 -3.82 13.46
CA SER A 13 -7.48 -5.28 13.53
C SER A 13 -8.57 -5.78 14.50
N ASP A 14 -9.47 -4.91 14.95
CA ASP A 14 -10.61 -5.26 15.82
C ASP A 14 -11.93 -4.96 15.10
N ILE A 15 -12.42 -5.89 14.29
CA ILE A 15 -13.70 -5.71 13.56
C ILE A 15 -14.93 -6.17 14.35
N LYS A 16 -14.77 -6.56 15.62
CA LYS A 16 -15.88 -7.09 16.42
C LYS A 16 -16.95 -6.03 16.64
N GLY A 17 -18.15 -6.30 16.12
CA GLY A 17 -19.30 -5.38 16.22
C GLY A 17 -19.27 -4.21 15.22
N CYS A 18 -18.19 -4.02 14.46
CA CYS A 18 -18.08 -2.98 13.43
C CYS A 18 -19.07 -3.23 12.29
N LEU A 19 -19.16 -4.48 11.80
CA LEU A 19 -20.09 -4.84 10.73
C LEU A 19 -21.55 -4.47 11.06
N GLN A 20 -22.03 -4.87 12.24
CA GLN A 20 -23.41 -4.59 12.66
C GLN A 20 -23.63 -3.10 12.85
N PHE A 21 -22.66 -2.38 13.40
CA PHE A 21 -22.73 -0.94 13.56
C PHE A 21 -22.83 -0.23 12.20
N PHE A 22 -21.95 -0.56 11.26
CA PHE A 22 -21.94 0.08 9.94
C PHE A 22 -23.22 -0.22 9.16
N LYS A 23 -23.70 -1.47 9.17
CA LYS A 23 -24.99 -1.84 8.56
C LYS A 23 -26.17 -1.07 9.15
N ASN A 24 -26.26 -1.00 10.48
CA ASN A 24 -27.38 -0.33 11.15
C ASN A 24 -27.43 1.19 10.93
N ASN A 25 -26.31 1.81 10.59
CA ASN A 25 -26.20 3.25 10.39
C ASN A 25 -26.05 3.65 8.91
N GLY A 26 -26.17 2.71 7.96
CA GLY A 26 -26.08 2.99 6.53
C GLY A 26 -24.67 3.27 6.00
N TYR A 27 -23.62 2.95 6.76
CA TYR A 27 -22.22 3.06 6.32
C TYR A 27 -21.84 1.86 5.45
N ILE A 28 -22.40 1.81 4.25
CA ILE A 28 -22.32 0.64 3.36
C ILE A 28 -20.88 0.34 2.94
N LEU A 29 -20.07 1.36 2.66
CA LEU A 29 -18.67 1.19 2.27
C LEU A 29 -17.86 0.50 3.36
N GLU A 30 -17.94 0.97 4.59
CA GLU A 30 -17.24 0.36 5.73
C GLU A 30 -17.80 -1.03 6.07
N ALA A 31 -19.10 -1.24 5.89
CA ALA A 31 -19.70 -2.57 6.01
C ALA A 31 -19.11 -3.55 4.97
N ALA A 32 -18.87 -3.11 3.73
CA ALA A 32 -18.23 -3.92 2.69
C ALA A 32 -16.81 -4.32 3.08
N TYR A 33 -16.01 -3.40 3.61
CA TYR A 33 -14.68 -3.74 4.15
C TYR A 33 -14.77 -4.72 5.33
N CYS A 34 -15.75 -4.58 6.22
CA CYS A 34 -15.97 -5.57 7.29
C CYS A 34 -16.33 -6.96 6.75
N GLU A 35 -17.15 -7.08 5.70
CA GLU A 35 -17.45 -8.36 5.06
C GLU A 35 -16.19 -8.96 4.42
N LEU A 36 -15.39 -8.14 3.73
CA LEU A 36 -14.13 -8.57 3.11
C LEU A 36 -13.17 -9.16 4.16
N LEU A 37 -13.03 -8.49 5.29
CA LEU A 37 -12.15 -8.92 6.39
C LEU A 37 -12.70 -10.12 7.17
N ASN A 38 -14.00 -10.38 7.09
CA ASN A 38 -14.64 -11.61 7.61
C ASN A 38 -14.65 -12.77 6.58
N ASP A 39 -13.86 -12.67 5.51
CA ASP A 39 -13.76 -13.67 4.44
C ASP A 39 -15.04 -13.87 3.61
N ASN A 40 -16.00 -12.95 3.72
CA ASN A 40 -17.23 -12.97 2.94
C ASN A 40 -17.08 -12.15 1.65
N ILE A 41 -16.17 -12.57 0.76
CA ILE A 41 -15.80 -11.82 -0.45
C ILE A 41 -17.02 -11.51 -1.34
N ASP A 42 -17.94 -12.47 -1.50
CA ASP A 42 -19.13 -12.27 -2.34
C ASP A 42 -20.06 -11.18 -1.79
N ASN A 43 -20.23 -11.14 -0.46
CA ASN A 43 -21.02 -10.09 0.19
C ASN A 43 -20.32 -8.73 0.10
N ALA A 44 -19.01 -8.69 0.32
CA ALA A 44 -18.22 -7.47 0.16
C ALA A 44 -18.35 -6.91 -1.26
N LEU A 45 -18.16 -7.77 -2.27
CA LEU A 45 -18.30 -7.41 -3.67
C LEU A 45 -19.70 -6.86 -3.98
N SER A 46 -20.75 -7.52 -3.49
CA SER A 46 -22.13 -7.05 -3.66
C SER A 46 -22.32 -5.63 -3.11
N LEU A 47 -21.85 -5.36 -1.88
CA LEU A 47 -21.95 -4.04 -1.25
C LEU A 47 -21.09 -2.97 -1.95
N PHE A 48 -19.92 -3.32 -2.47
CA PHE A 48 -19.13 -2.38 -3.27
C PHE A 48 -19.82 -2.05 -4.59
N LEU A 49 -20.41 -3.04 -5.25
CA LEU A 49 -21.11 -2.85 -6.52
C LEU A 49 -22.36 -1.97 -6.37
N THR A 50 -23.02 -1.92 -5.20
CA THR A 50 -24.16 -1.02 -4.99
C THR A 50 -23.76 0.46 -4.92
N LEU A 51 -22.49 0.77 -4.64
CA LEU A 51 -21.98 2.14 -4.52
C LEU A 51 -21.04 2.56 -5.65
N LYS A 52 -20.60 1.62 -6.49
CA LYS A 52 -19.46 1.82 -7.42
C LYS A 52 -19.61 3.04 -8.34
N ASP A 53 -20.83 3.38 -8.75
CA ASP A 53 -21.10 4.43 -9.75
C ASP A 53 -21.05 5.84 -9.12
N GLU A 54 -21.12 5.92 -7.78
CA GLU A 54 -21.12 7.17 -7.01
C GLU A 54 -19.85 7.33 -6.15
N ASP A 55 -19.14 6.23 -5.86
CA ASP A 55 -17.98 6.20 -4.97
C ASP A 55 -16.78 5.46 -5.58
N THR A 56 -15.72 6.21 -5.89
CA THR A 56 -14.46 5.67 -6.46
C THR A 56 -13.77 4.67 -5.53
N ARG A 57 -13.94 4.81 -4.20
CA ARG A 57 -13.42 3.88 -3.20
C ARG A 57 -14.20 2.57 -3.22
N ALA A 58 -15.49 2.62 -3.50
CA ALA A 58 -16.31 1.42 -3.69
C ALA A 58 -15.99 0.73 -5.02
N GLU A 59 -15.81 1.48 -6.11
CA GLU A 59 -15.37 0.91 -7.40
C GLU A 59 -14.03 0.18 -7.24
N TRP A 60 -13.06 0.79 -6.55
CA TRP A 60 -11.82 0.13 -6.20
C TRP A 60 -12.04 -1.11 -5.32
N GLY A 61 -12.91 -1.03 -4.31
CA GLY A 61 -13.21 -2.18 -3.43
C GLY A 61 -13.77 -3.37 -4.21
N ALA A 62 -14.65 -3.14 -5.18
CA ALA A 62 -15.15 -4.20 -6.07
C ALA A 62 -14.01 -4.82 -6.90
N PHE A 63 -13.10 -3.99 -7.42
CA PHE A 63 -11.92 -4.45 -8.14
C PHE A 63 -10.95 -5.23 -7.23
N LEU A 64 -10.75 -4.77 -5.99
CA LEU A 64 -9.93 -5.44 -4.97
C LEU A 64 -10.45 -6.86 -4.68
N CYS A 65 -11.77 -7.04 -4.54
CA CYS A 65 -12.36 -8.37 -4.40
C CYS A 65 -11.97 -9.29 -5.57
N LYS A 66 -11.96 -8.77 -6.80
CA LYS A 66 -11.55 -9.54 -7.99
C LYS A 66 -10.07 -9.89 -8.01
N LEU A 67 -9.19 -8.98 -7.58
CA LEU A 67 -7.77 -9.27 -7.38
C LEU A 67 -7.57 -10.40 -6.37
N ILE A 68 -8.24 -10.33 -5.22
CA ILE A 68 -8.15 -11.33 -4.16
C ILE A 68 -8.63 -12.71 -4.64
N SER A 69 -9.69 -12.75 -5.44
CA SER A 69 -10.20 -14.00 -6.04
C SER A 69 -9.43 -14.48 -7.27
N GLY A 70 -8.41 -13.76 -7.74
CA GLY A 70 -7.64 -14.13 -8.94
C GLY A 70 -8.41 -13.97 -10.26
N ASN A 71 -9.48 -13.17 -10.27
CA ASN A 71 -10.41 -13.00 -11.39
C ASN A 71 -10.49 -11.54 -11.85
N ALA A 72 -9.37 -10.82 -11.83
CA ALA A 72 -9.30 -9.44 -12.31
C ALA A 72 -9.69 -9.38 -13.81
N ASP A 73 -10.79 -8.68 -14.10
CA ASP A 73 -11.43 -8.63 -15.42
C ASP A 73 -11.39 -7.23 -16.06
N LYS A 74 -10.93 -6.22 -15.32
CA LYS A 74 -10.85 -4.82 -15.73
C LYS A 74 -9.58 -4.17 -15.22
N TYR A 75 -9.25 -3.02 -15.81
CA TYR A 75 -8.11 -2.20 -15.41
C TYR A 75 -8.54 -1.18 -14.34
N PRO A 76 -7.79 -1.04 -13.24
CA PRO A 76 -7.95 0.11 -12.36
C PRO A 76 -7.42 1.36 -13.05
N THR A 77 -7.81 2.53 -12.54
CA THR A 77 -7.23 3.80 -12.95
C THR A 77 -5.90 4.05 -12.26
N TYR A 78 -5.08 4.95 -12.84
CA TYR A 78 -3.84 5.43 -12.22
C TYR A 78 -4.07 5.95 -10.79
N LEU A 79 -5.15 6.72 -10.58
CA LEU A 79 -5.48 7.34 -9.29
C LEU A 79 -5.99 6.33 -8.27
N GLN A 80 -6.73 5.30 -8.69
CA GLN A 80 -7.14 4.22 -7.78
C GLN A 80 -5.92 3.48 -7.23
N LEU A 81 -4.96 3.12 -8.09
CA LEU A 81 -3.71 2.50 -7.64
C LEU A 81 -2.93 3.42 -6.70
N ARG A 82 -2.79 4.70 -7.06
CA ARG A 82 -2.07 5.71 -6.26
C ARG A 82 -2.68 5.92 -4.88
N ASN A 83 -4.01 5.95 -4.79
CA ASN A 83 -4.69 6.35 -3.56
C ASN A 83 -5.04 5.18 -2.63
N PHE A 84 -5.23 3.97 -3.17
CA PHE A 84 -5.89 2.89 -2.43
C PHE A 84 -5.06 1.62 -2.25
N LEU A 85 -4.16 1.28 -3.18
CA LEU A 85 -3.42 0.02 -3.14
C LEU A 85 -2.64 -0.14 -1.82
N GLU A 86 -1.87 0.88 -1.44
CA GLU A 86 -1.05 0.83 -0.23
C GLU A 86 -1.90 0.71 1.04
N ILE A 87 -2.98 1.48 1.13
CA ILE A 87 -3.85 1.51 2.30
C ILE A 87 -4.56 0.16 2.48
N ASP A 88 -5.02 -0.47 1.40
CA ASP A 88 -5.67 -1.77 1.51
C ASP A 88 -4.71 -2.90 1.80
N LEU A 89 -3.51 -2.87 1.22
CA LEU A 89 -2.47 -3.83 1.62
C LEU A 89 -2.16 -3.70 3.11
N ASP A 90 -2.07 -2.48 3.64
CA ASP A 90 -1.82 -2.24 5.06
C ASP A 90 -2.93 -2.82 5.94
N ILE A 91 -4.20 -2.55 5.60
CA ILE A 91 -5.36 -3.10 6.31
C ILE A 91 -5.35 -4.63 6.24
N LEU A 92 -5.15 -5.22 5.06
CA LEU A 92 -5.14 -6.68 4.90
C LEU A 92 -4.01 -7.35 5.69
N ILE A 93 -2.80 -6.77 5.69
CA ILE A 93 -1.67 -7.29 6.46
C ILE A 93 -1.97 -7.25 7.96
N LYS A 94 -2.48 -6.12 8.46
CA LYS A 94 -2.87 -5.96 9.87
C LYS A 94 -3.93 -6.96 10.32
N HIS A 95 -4.83 -7.34 9.41
CA HIS A 95 -5.88 -8.35 9.63
C HIS A 95 -5.43 -9.78 9.31
N PHE A 96 -4.13 -10.02 9.14
CA PHE A 96 -3.54 -11.34 8.88
C PHE A 96 -4.06 -12.02 7.59
N LYS A 97 -4.48 -11.24 6.59
CA LYS A 97 -4.99 -11.74 5.29
C LYS A 97 -3.85 -11.99 4.30
N GLY A 98 -2.89 -12.83 4.69
CA GLY A 98 -1.69 -13.13 3.89
C GLY A 98 -2.01 -13.63 2.47
N ASP A 99 -2.96 -14.54 2.33
CA ASP A 99 -3.36 -15.09 1.02
C ASP A 99 -3.96 -14.01 0.10
N TYR A 100 -4.67 -13.03 0.67
CA TYR A 100 -5.28 -11.94 -0.09
C TYR A 100 -4.20 -11.00 -0.61
N VAL A 101 -3.24 -10.65 0.26
CA VAL A 101 -2.05 -9.87 -0.09
C VAL A 101 -1.28 -10.56 -1.22
N GLN A 102 -1.00 -11.86 -1.08
CA GLN A 102 -0.32 -12.64 -2.11
C GLN A 102 -1.06 -12.62 -3.46
N ASN A 103 -2.38 -12.76 -3.45
CA ASN A 103 -3.16 -12.72 -4.68
C ASN A 103 -3.14 -11.34 -5.34
N ILE A 104 -3.17 -10.26 -4.57
CA ILE A 104 -3.05 -8.88 -5.08
C ILE A 104 -1.66 -8.64 -5.71
N ILE A 105 -0.58 -8.98 -5.00
CA ILE A 105 0.78 -8.66 -5.47
C ILE A 105 1.20 -9.48 -6.70
N LYS A 106 0.57 -10.63 -6.98
CA LYS A 106 0.76 -11.36 -8.26
C LYS A 106 0.45 -10.48 -9.49
N TYR A 107 -0.38 -9.46 -9.32
CA TYR A 107 -0.72 -8.50 -10.37
C TYR A 107 0.20 -7.27 -10.40
N ALA A 108 1.26 -7.20 -9.59
CA ALA A 108 2.10 -6.02 -9.45
C ALA A 108 2.66 -5.50 -10.78
N ASP A 109 3.27 -6.36 -11.60
CA ASP A 109 3.83 -5.98 -12.91
C ASP A 109 2.75 -5.46 -13.87
N TRP A 110 1.56 -6.08 -13.85
CA TRP A 110 0.44 -5.64 -14.68
C TRP A 110 -0.09 -4.28 -14.21
N MET A 111 -0.26 -4.08 -12.91
CA MET A 111 -0.64 -2.78 -12.33
C MET A 111 0.46 -1.72 -12.57
N CYS A 112 1.73 -2.10 -12.64
CA CYS A 112 2.84 -1.19 -12.90
C CYS A 112 2.81 -0.57 -14.30
N ARG A 113 2.19 -1.26 -15.28
CA ARG A 113 1.93 -0.69 -16.62
C ARG A 113 0.93 0.46 -16.59
N ILE A 114 0.12 0.56 -15.54
CA ILE A 114 -0.88 1.60 -15.34
C ILE A 114 -0.30 2.71 -14.47
N ASN A 115 0.31 2.36 -13.34
CA ASN A 115 1.00 3.28 -12.46
C ASN A 115 2.39 2.73 -12.09
N PRO A 116 3.50 3.36 -12.54
CA PRO A 116 4.84 2.82 -12.33
C PRO A 116 5.30 2.87 -10.86
N GLU A 117 4.57 3.54 -9.97
CA GLU A 117 4.86 3.59 -8.53
C GLU A 117 4.35 2.36 -7.76
N VAL A 118 3.63 1.43 -8.40
CA VAL A 118 3.02 0.26 -7.72
C VAL A 118 4.04 -0.54 -6.90
N HIS A 119 5.22 -0.82 -7.45
CA HIS A 119 6.27 -1.52 -6.71
C HIS A 119 6.76 -0.73 -5.49
N LYS A 120 6.82 0.61 -5.58
CA LYS A 120 7.13 1.48 -4.43
C LYS A 120 6.06 1.36 -3.35
N PHE A 121 4.78 1.42 -3.71
CA PHE A 121 3.67 1.30 -2.78
C PHE A 121 3.67 -0.05 -2.05
N ILE A 122 3.85 -1.15 -2.79
CA ILE A 122 3.97 -2.50 -2.21
C ILE A 122 5.20 -2.60 -1.30
N GLY A 123 6.36 -2.11 -1.75
CA GLY A 123 7.58 -2.14 -0.95
C GLY A 123 7.43 -1.39 0.38
N ARG A 124 6.88 -0.17 0.33
CA ARG A 124 6.68 0.68 1.50
C ARG A 124 5.72 0.07 2.52
N VAL A 125 4.59 -0.48 2.09
CA VAL A 125 3.64 -1.09 3.03
C VAL A 125 4.18 -2.35 3.70
N LEU A 126 4.96 -3.16 2.97
CA LEU A 126 5.61 -4.35 3.53
C LEU A 126 6.62 -3.97 4.62
N ILE A 127 7.49 -2.98 4.35
CA ILE A 127 8.44 -2.45 5.35
C ILE A 127 7.71 -1.88 6.57
N ASN A 128 6.65 -1.09 6.35
CA ASN A 128 5.88 -0.51 7.45
C ASN A 128 5.21 -1.56 8.35
N ASN A 129 5.02 -2.78 7.84
CA ASN A 129 4.47 -3.91 8.58
C ASN A 129 5.55 -4.93 9.01
N GLY A 130 6.84 -4.56 8.97
CA GLY A 130 7.96 -5.40 9.44
C GLY A 130 8.33 -6.56 8.51
N ILE A 131 7.85 -6.53 7.26
CA ILE A 131 8.14 -7.53 6.23
C ILE A 131 9.28 -6.99 5.34
N ASP A 132 10.41 -6.66 5.96
CA ASP A 132 11.42 -5.81 5.35
C ASP A 132 12.11 -6.46 4.13
N GLU A 133 12.38 -7.77 4.17
CA GLU A 133 13.03 -8.50 3.07
C GLU A 133 12.25 -8.37 1.76
N TYR A 134 10.98 -8.75 1.76
CA TYR A 134 10.11 -8.61 0.59
C TYR A 134 9.89 -7.14 0.22
N GLY A 135 9.76 -6.26 1.21
CA GLY A 135 9.61 -4.83 0.95
C GLY A 135 10.81 -4.25 0.20
N ARG A 136 12.04 -4.60 0.58
CA ARG A 136 13.27 -4.23 -0.14
C ARG A 136 13.34 -4.83 -1.54
N MET A 137 12.88 -6.07 -1.74
CA MET A 137 12.80 -6.65 -3.08
C MET A 137 11.92 -5.80 -4.01
N TYR A 138 10.73 -5.40 -3.54
CA TYR A 138 9.82 -4.54 -4.31
C TYR A 138 10.38 -3.13 -4.55
N LEU A 139 10.99 -2.50 -3.54
CA LEU A 139 11.64 -1.19 -3.73
C LEU A 139 12.80 -1.27 -4.74
N THR A 140 13.58 -2.35 -4.71
CA THR A 140 14.67 -2.53 -5.67
C THR A 140 14.13 -2.67 -7.10
N ALA A 141 13.09 -3.49 -7.29
CA ALA A 141 12.43 -3.64 -8.59
C ALA A 141 11.75 -2.35 -9.07
N ALA A 142 11.25 -1.50 -8.16
CA ALA A 142 10.65 -0.22 -8.51
C ALA A 142 11.61 0.70 -9.30
N LYS A 143 12.94 0.53 -9.16
CA LYS A 143 13.94 1.29 -9.93
C LYS A 143 13.84 1.04 -11.43
N ASP A 144 13.48 -0.17 -11.82
CA ASP A 144 13.36 -0.56 -13.23
C ASP A 144 12.13 0.10 -13.89
N TYR A 145 11.12 0.44 -13.08
CA TYR A 145 9.89 1.08 -13.52
C TYR A 145 9.93 2.61 -13.40
N PHE A 146 10.54 3.15 -12.34
CA PHE A 146 10.52 4.59 -12.06
C PHE A 146 11.75 5.10 -11.32
N PHE A 147 12.91 5.00 -11.96
CA PHE A 147 14.17 5.54 -11.42
C PHE A 147 14.15 7.05 -11.12
N GLN A 148 13.28 7.83 -11.76
CA GLN A 148 13.22 9.29 -11.58
C GLN A 148 12.46 9.72 -10.32
N ASP A 149 12.06 8.78 -9.45
CA ASP A 149 11.45 9.11 -8.17
C ASP A 149 12.52 9.35 -7.09
N PRO A 150 12.67 10.59 -6.58
CA PRO A 150 13.62 10.86 -5.50
C PRO A 150 13.20 10.17 -4.19
N GLU A 151 11.91 9.98 -3.93
CA GLU A 151 11.41 9.31 -2.72
C GLU A 151 11.86 7.85 -2.71
N LEU A 152 11.78 7.17 -3.85
CA LEU A 152 12.22 5.77 -3.98
C LEU A 152 13.68 5.58 -3.55
N HIS A 153 14.58 6.43 -4.05
CA HIS A 153 16.00 6.38 -3.70
C HIS A 153 16.24 6.66 -2.22
N TYR A 154 15.48 7.59 -1.63
CA TYR A 154 15.56 7.87 -0.21
C TYR A 154 15.08 6.68 0.64
N LEU A 155 13.98 6.03 0.25
CA LEU A 155 13.47 4.82 0.94
C LEU A 155 14.51 3.69 0.90
N LEU A 156 15.12 3.44 -0.26
CA LEU A 156 16.20 2.46 -0.38
C LEU A 156 17.40 2.79 0.52
N ALA A 157 17.78 4.06 0.62
CA ALA A 157 18.85 4.48 1.53
C ALA A 157 18.54 4.17 3.00
N VAL A 158 17.31 4.46 3.45
CA VAL A 158 16.86 4.12 4.81
C VAL A 158 16.99 2.62 5.07
N GLU A 159 16.57 1.80 4.11
CA GLU A 159 16.63 0.35 4.22
C GLU A 159 18.08 -0.19 4.25
N PHE A 160 18.96 0.31 3.38
CA PHE A 160 20.37 -0.07 3.40
C PHE A 160 21.06 0.32 4.71
N LEU A 161 20.68 1.44 5.34
CA LEU A 161 21.20 1.82 6.65
C LEU A 161 20.77 0.86 7.75
N LYS A 162 19.52 0.35 7.72
CA LYS A 162 19.08 -0.69 8.66
C LYS A 162 19.94 -1.96 8.55
N GLU A 163 20.35 -2.31 7.34
CA GLU A 163 21.25 -3.45 7.08
C GLU A 163 22.74 -3.14 7.32
N LYS A 164 23.08 -1.91 7.71
CA LYS A 164 24.46 -1.41 7.84
C LYS A 164 25.26 -1.44 6.53
N ASP A 165 24.59 -1.46 5.38
CA ASP A 165 25.21 -1.24 4.07
C ASP A 165 25.32 0.27 3.79
N PHE A 166 26.31 0.89 4.42
CA PHE A 166 26.56 2.33 4.29
C PHE A 166 26.90 2.74 2.86
N LYS A 167 27.51 1.85 2.08
CA LYS A 167 27.89 2.17 0.70
C LYS A 167 26.65 2.28 -0.17
N ALA A 168 25.78 1.26 -0.16
CA ALA A 168 24.54 1.28 -0.93
C ALA A 168 23.60 2.41 -0.48
N ALA A 169 23.60 2.74 0.82
CA ALA A 169 22.87 3.88 1.35
C ALA A 169 23.36 5.20 0.76
N VAL A 170 24.67 5.47 0.80
CA VAL A 170 25.26 6.70 0.23
C VAL A 170 25.00 6.79 -1.28
N ASP A 171 25.16 5.69 -2.01
CA ASP A 171 24.89 5.65 -3.44
C ASP A 171 23.42 5.98 -3.76
N SER A 172 22.49 5.43 -2.97
CA SER A 172 21.06 5.73 -3.11
C SER A 172 20.74 7.19 -2.78
N LEU A 173 21.33 7.76 -1.73
CA LEU A 173 21.17 9.19 -1.41
C LEU A 173 21.74 10.11 -2.51
N ASN A 174 22.88 9.75 -3.11
CA ASN A 174 23.43 10.49 -4.23
C ASN A 174 22.51 10.42 -5.46
N ASN A 175 21.91 9.26 -5.74
CA ASN A 175 20.90 9.13 -6.81
C ASN A 175 19.66 9.99 -6.54
N CYS A 176 19.17 9.99 -5.29
CA CYS A 176 18.08 10.88 -4.86
C CYS A 176 18.41 12.35 -5.16
N LEU A 177 19.59 12.82 -4.76
CA LEU A 177 20.02 14.22 -4.97
C LEU A 177 20.38 14.53 -6.43
N LYS A 178 20.74 13.54 -7.24
CA LYS A 178 20.90 13.72 -8.68
C LYS A 178 19.56 14.00 -9.37
N VAL A 179 18.50 13.34 -8.91
CA VAL A 179 17.13 13.53 -9.40
C VAL A 179 16.53 14.84 -8.86
N LEU A 180 16.65 15.08 -7.55
CA LEU A 180 16.15 16.27 -6.88
C LEU A 180 17.21 16.82 -5.91
N PRO A 181 18.06 17.77 -6.37
CA PRO A 181 19.17 18.30 -5.56
C PRO A 181 18.76 18.94 -4.23
N GLY A 182 17.52 19.45 -4.15
CA GLY A 182 16.97 20.09 -2.95
C GLY A 182 16.26 19.15 -1.99
N TYR A 183 16.34 17.83 -2.16
CA TYR A 183 15.60 16.88 -1.31
C TYR A 183 16.18 16.83 0.11
N PHE A 184 15.63 17.68 0.98
CA PHE A 184 16.13 17.93 2.33
C PHE A 184 16.37 16.66 3.18
N PRO A 185 15.48 15.65 3.18
CA PRO A 185 15.73 14.42 3.94
C PRO A 185 17.03 13.71 3.55
N ALA A 186 17.33 13.65 2.24
CA ALA A 186 18.56 13.01 1.75
C ALA A 186 19.81 13.82 2.07
N ILE A 187 19.74 15.17 1.96
CA ILE A 187 20.83 16.07 2.36
C ILE A 187 21.18 15.86 3.84
N ASN A 188 20.17 15.87 4.70
CA ASN A 188 20.36 15.73 6.14
C ASN A 188 20.94 14.34 6.50
N MET A 189 20.45 13.28 5.86
CA MET A 189 20.95 11.93 6.07
C MET A 189 22.42 11.79 5.65
N LEU A 190 22.81 12.32 4.49
CA LEU A 190 24.21 12.29 4.05
C LEU A 190 25.17 13.02 4.99
N ARG A 191 24.75 14.17 5.54
CA ARG A 191 25.54 14.91 6.54
C ARG A 191 25.79 14.07 7.79
N ASN A 192 24.76 13.36 8.28
CA ASN A 192 24.90 12.50 9.46
C ASN A 192 25.79 11.26 9.21
N LEU A 193 25.86 10.77 7.97
CA LEU A 193 26.73 9.64 7.59
C LEU A 193 28.18 10.05 7.34
N LYS A 194 28.41 11.33 7.06
CA LYS A 194 29.74 11.93 6.92
C LYS A 194 29.86 13.02 7.99
N PRO A 195 29.89 12.66 9.29
CA PRO A 195 30.18 13.66 10.31
C PRO A 195 31.54 14.26 9.93
N ASP A 196 31.57 15.59 9.83
CA ASP A 196 32.65 16.38 9.24
C ASP A 196 34.06 15.88 9.65
N CYS A 197 34.98 15.85 8.68
CA CYS A 197 36.42 15.83 8.94
C CYS A 197 36.84 17.05 9.75
#